data_AF-A0A4R0G6P6-F1
#
_entry.id   AF-A0A4R0G6P6-F1
#
_cell.length_a   1.000
_cell.length_b   1.000
_cell.length_c   1.000
_cell.angle_alpha   90.00
_cell.angle_beta   90.00
_cell.angle_gamma   90.00
#
_symmetry.space_group_name_H-M   'P 1'
#
loop_
_entity.id
_entity.type
_entity.pdbx_description
1 polymer ?
#
loop_
_entity_poly.entity_id
_entity_poly.type
_entity_poly.pdbx_seq_one_letter_code
_entity_poly.pdbx_strand_id
1 'polypeptide(L)' 'MNGRDGTADPIRAGERLAATTSRADGGAYLGGWSLRQLRALAAHLELRGVGGLRKAELVDRIVDHTIGYRLDSTALRQR' A
#
# COMPACT_ATOMS: atom_id res chain seq x y z
N MET A 1 -17.88 -21.32 7.60
CA MET A 1 -17.28 -20.57 6.47
C MET A 1 -17.04 -19.14 6.97
N ASN A 2 -15.78 -18.80 7.29
CA ASN A 2 -15.45 -17.60 8.07
C ASN A 2 -15.62 -16.31 7.25
N GLY A 3 -16.63 -15.53 7.60
CA GLY A 3 -16.79 -14.12 7.19
C GLY A 3 -15.75 -13.24 7.87
N ARG A 4 -14.50 -13.26 7.39
CA ARG A 4 -13.53 -12.18 7.63
C ARG A 4 -13.77 -11.05 6.63
N ASP A 5 -14.99 -10.51 6.60
CA ASP A 5 -15.25 -9.14 6.14
C ASP A 5 -14.98 -8.18 7.32
N GLY A 6 -13.80 -8.32 7.93
CA GLY A 6 -13.28 -7.28 8.83
C GLY A 6 -12.72 -6.19 7.93
N THR A 7 -13.52 -5.14 7.76
CA THR A 7 -13.24 -3.91 7.01
C THR A 7 -11.78 -3.50 7.13
N ALA A 8 -10.98 -3.83 6.13
CA ALA A 8 -9.63 -3.31 6.07
C ALA A 8 -9.73 -1.84 5.66
N ASP A 9 -9.80 -0.95 6.66
CA ASP A 9 -9.91 0.48 6.44
C ASP A 9 -8.72 0.99 5.60
N PRO A 10 -8.96 1.48 4.38
CA PRO A 10 -7.89 1.93 3.50
C PRO A 10 -7.13 3.11 4.09
N ILE A 11 -7.81 3.95 4.88
CA ILE A 11 -7.21 5.09 5.59
C ILE A 11 -6.18 4.61 6.61
N ARG A 12 -6.60 3.73 7.54
CA ARG A 12 -5.70 3.20 8.58
C ARG A 12 -4.55 2.39 7.99
N ALA A 13 -4.78 1.68 6.89
CA ALA A 13 -3.73 0.97 6.19
C ALA A 13 -2.73 1.92 5.52
N GLY A 14 -3.21 3.03 4.94
CA GLY A 14 -2.35 4.09 4.42
C GLY A 14 -1.48 4.70 5.50
N GLU A 15 -2.04 5.04 6.66
CA GLU A 15 -1.27 5.56 7.80
C GLU A 15 -0.22 4.57 8.33
N ARG A 16 -0.60 3.29 8.44
CA ARG A 16 0.32 2.23 8.85
C ARG A 16 1.47 2.05 7.86
N LEU A 17 1.15 2.00 6.56
CA LEU A 17 2.16 1.93 5.50
C LEU A 17 3.07 3.17 5.51
N ALA A 18 2.51 4.35 5.78
CA ALA A 18 3.28 5.57 5.92
C ALA A 18 4.21 5.56 7.15
N ALA A 19 3.84 4.84 8.22
CA ALA A 19 4.69 4.64 9.40
C ALA A 19 5.76 3.54 9.20
N THR A 20 5.52 2.60 8.28
CA THR A 20 6.47 1.54 7.94
C THR A 20 7.65 2.11 7.14
N THR A 21 8.88 1.78 7.55
CA THR A 21 10.13 2.26 6.92
C THR A 21 10.72 1.27 5.92
N SER A 22 10.13 0.08 5.77
CA SER A 22 10.65 -1.01 4.92
C SER A 22 9.61 -1.53 3.93
N ARG A 23 9.98 -1.60 2.65
CA ARG A 23 9.13 -2.15 1.58
C ARG A 23 8.73 -3.60 1.83
N ALA A 24 9.64 -4.41 2.37
CA ALA A 24 9.37 -5.81 2.70
C ALA A 24 8.26 -5.97 3.75
N ASP A 25 8.24 -5.11 4.78
CA ASP A 25 7.24 -5.14 5.84
C ASP A 25 5.86 -4.68 5.32
N GLY A 26 5.83 -3.62 4.50
CA GLY A 26 4.61 -3.18 3.82
C GLY A 26 4.07 -4.24 2.86
N GLY A 27 4.94 -4.93 2.12
CA GLY A 27 4.58 -6.03 1.24
C GLY A 27 4.01 -7.24 2.01
N ALA A 28 4.61 -7.59 3.14
CA ALA A 28 4.12 -8.66 4.01
C ALA A 28 2.74 -8.33 4.60
N TYR A 29 2.54 -7.09 5.06
CA TYR A 29 1.25 -6.60 5.56
C TYR A 29 0.13 -6.70 4.52
N LEU A 30 0.43 -6.31 3.28
CA LEU A 30 -0.50 -6.38 2.15
C LEU A 30 -0.64 -7.79 1.54
N GLY A 31 0.30 -8.69 1.84
CA GLY A 31 0.29 -10.07 1.35
C GLY A 31 -0.99 -10.83 1.74
N GLY A 32 -1.55 -10.53 2.91
CA GLY A 32 -2.82 -11.11 3.39
C GLY A 32 -4.09 -10.51 2.78
N TRP A 33 -3.99 -9.43 2.00
CA TRP A 33 -5.16 -8.70 1.49
C TRP A 33 -5.68 -9.27 0.17
N SER A 34 -6.98 -9.09 -0.06
CA SER A 34 -7.64 -9.41 -1.32
C SER A 34 -7.42 -8.31 -2.36
N LEU A 35 -7.46 -8.66 -3.65
CA LEU A 35 -7.38 -7.71 -4.77
C LEU A 35 -8.38 -6.55 -4.64
N ARG A 36 -9.60 -6.81 -4.14
CA ARG A 36 -10.60 -5.75 -3.88
C ARG A 36 -10.13 -4.75 -2.83
N GLN A 37 -9.54 -5.21 -1.73
CA GLN A 37 -9.03 -4.36 -0.65
C GLN A 37 -7.82 -3.55 -1.10
N LEU A 38 -6.91 -4.19 -1.86
CA LEU A 38 -5.75 -3.50 -2.45
C LEU A 38 -6.19 -2.41 -3.43
N ARG A 39 -7.23 -2.65 -4.23
CA ARG A 39 -7.78 -1.63 -5.15
C ARG A 39 -8.44 -0.48 -4.40
N ALA A 40 -9.16 -0.76 -3.31
CA ALA A 40 -9.75 0.28 -2.46
C ALA A 40 -8.66 1.15 -1.81
N LEU A 41 -7.58 0.54 -1.33
CA LEU A 41 -6.41 1.25 -0.81
C LEU A 41 -5.73 2.08 -1.89
N ALA A 42 -5.53 1.51 -3.08
CA ALA A 42 -4.93 2.23 -4.20
C ALA A 42 -5.79 3.43 -4.64
N ALA A 43 -7.11 3.29 -4.66
CA ALA A 43 -8.03 4.39 -4.94
C ALA A 43 -7.96 5.49 -3.86
N HIS A 44 -7.82 5.11 -2.59
CA HIS A 44 -7.63 6.06 -1.49
C HIS A 44 -6.30 6.81 -1.58
N LEU A 45 -5.24 6.14 -2.02
CA LEU A 45 -3.94 6.74 -2.30
C LEU A 45 -3.89 7.47 -3.66
N GLU A 46 -5.03 7.65 -4.34
CA GLU A 46 -5.16 8.30 -5.65
C GLU A 46 -4.27 7.69 -6.75
N LEU A 47 -3.91 6.41 -6.61
CA LEU A 47 -3.08 5.69 -7.57
C LEU A 47 -3.86 5.42 -8.87
N ARG A 48 -3.36 5.98 -9.97
CA ARG A 48 -3.91 5.78 -11.32
C ARG A 48 -3.27 4.57 -12.02
N GLY A 49 -4.03 3.92 -12.90
CA GLY A 49 -3.54 2.81 -13.74
C GLY A 49 -3.45 1.45 -13.03
N VAL A 50 -4.14 1.27 -11.89
CA VAL A 50 -4.09 0.03 -11.07
C VAL A 50 -5.13 -1.02 -11.46
N GLY A 51 -6.05 -0.71 -12.38
CA GLY A 51 -7.16 -1.58 -12.75
C GLY A 51 -6.73 -2.93 -13.38
N GLY A 52 -5.66 -2.91 -14.18
CA GLY A 52 -5.14 -4.10 -14.88
C GLY A 52 -3.98 -4.81 -14.16
N LEU A 53 -3.58 -4.33 -12.98
CA LEU A 53 -2.42 -4.87 -12.27
C LEU A 53 -2.75 -6.19 -11.57
N ARG A 54 -1.76 -7.09 -11.54
CA ARG A 54 -1.81 -8.31 -10.72
C ARG A 54 -1.68 -7.92 -9.24
N LYS A 55 -2.05 -8.84 -8.35
CA LYS A 55 -1.94 -8.64 -6.89
C LYS A 55 -0.53 -8.18 -6.48
N ALA A 56 0.51 -8.88 -6.94
CA ALA A 56 1.90 -8.55 -6.61
C ALA A 56 2.28 -7.13 -7.09
N GLU A 57 1.99 -6.81 -8.36
CA GLU A 57 2.23 -5.49 -8.93
C GLU A 57 1.50 -4.36 -8.18
N LEU A 58 0.27 -4.62 -7.75
CA LEU A 58 -0.53 -3.66 -7.00
C LEU A 58 0.06 -3.41 -5.61
N VAL A 59 0.54 -4.46 -4.95
CA VAL A 59 1.25 -4.36 -3.66
C VAL A 59 2.52 -3.54 -3.81
N ASP A 60 3.34 -3.85 -4.82
CA ASP A 60 4.60 -3.17 -5.08
C ASP A 60 4.37 -1.66 -5.30
N ARG A 61 3.37 -1.31 -6.13
CA ARG A 61 3.04 0.09 -6.43
C ARG A 61 2.51 0.88 -5.23
N ILE A 62 1.71 0.26 -4.37
CA ILE A 62 1.22 0.87 -3.13
C ILE A 62 2.40 1.15 -2.19
N VAL A 63 3.32 0.19 -2.06
CA VAL A 63 4.50 0.30 -1.21
C VAL A 63 5.49 1.33 -1.74
N ASP A 64 5.74 1.35 -3.05
CA ASP A 64 6.61 2.32 -3.70
C ASP A 64 6.06 3.75 -3.57
N HIS A 65 4.75 3.95 -3.76
CA HIS A 65 4.15 5.27 -3.61
C HIS A 65 4.19 5.81 -2.17
N THR A 66 4.01 4.95 -1.18
CA THR A 66 3.97 5.37 0.24
C THR A 66 5.37 5.48 0.85
N ILE A 67 6.24 4.50 0.63
CA ILE A 67 7.57 4.41 1.24
C ILE A 67 8.64 5.03 0.32
N GLY A 68 8.52 4.83 -1.00
CA GLY A 68 9.46 5.38 -1.98
C GLY A 68 9.43 6.91 -2.07
N TYR A 69 8.24 7.52 -2.06
CA TYR A 69 8.12 8.99 -2.06
C TYR A 69 8.77 9.63 -0.84
N ARG A 70 8.65 8.99 0.34
CA ARG A 70 9.31 9.44 1.57
C ARG A 70 10.82 9.31 1.50
N LEU A 71 11.35 8.20 1.00
CA LEU A 71 12.81 8.00 0.84
C LEU A 71 13.43 9.03 -0.10
N ASP A 72 12.76 9.36 -1.20
CA ASP A 72 13.21 10.41 -2.11
C ASP A 72 13.11 11.80 -1.43
N SER A 73 12.01 12.08 -0.74
CA SER A 73 11.80 13.34 -0.02
C SER A 73 12.74 13.53 1.18
N THR A 74 13.07 12.49 1.94
CA THR A 74 14.03 12.56 3.06
C THR A 74 15.47 12.60 2.57
N ALA A 75 15.78 11.96 1.43
CA ALA A 75 17.06 12.10 0.78
C ALA A 75 17.26 13.54 0.25
N LEU A 76 16.22 14.15 -0.33
CA LEU A 76 16.23 15.54 -0.77
C LEU A 76 16.42 16.54 0.38
N ARG A 77 15.95 16.22 1.60
CA ARG A 77 16.12 17.07 2.77
C ARG A 77 17.52 16.99 3.41
N GLN A 78 18.32 15.98 3.08
CA GLN A 78 19.65 15.77 3.65
C GLN A 78 20.79 16.29 2.77
N ARG A 79 20.51 17.15 1.79
CA ARG A 79 21.54 17.75 0.93
C ARG A 79 21.63 19.26 1.10
#